data_AF-T1B3V6-F1
#
_entry.id   AF-T1B3V6-F1
#
_cell.length_a   1.000
_cell.length_b   1.000
_cell.length_c   1.000
_cell.angle_alpha   90.00
_cell.angle_beta   90.00
_cell.angle_gamma   90.00
#
_symmetry.space_group_name_H-M   'P 1'
#
loop_
_entity.id
_entity.type
_entity.pdbx_description
1 polymer ?
#
loop_
_entity_poly.entity_id
_entity_poly.type
_entity_poly.pdbx_seq_one_letter_code
_entity_poly.pdbx_strand_id
1 'polypeptide(L)'
;GSLEDAAKALNVPVQVSPLFARSGGTGLFAHPKVVQAAFSGQVLKDNNTSDPINLSPEHLVLLHLARHVPAQPLPLAAVAARIKVTILAQRVAAAASKQADALLAKLKAGIALDALAKSVGASVQTVNAATPGTPNLDPALLTAVFKLAAPAPGKSVPSAVDLGQGRYALVQLSTVHPGDVSKLPPGQREYIASQLRQMQSGASVQAFLDALRRSTKIETAPNRM
;
A
#
# COMPACT_ATOMS: atom_id res chain seq x y z
N GLY A 1 34.33 -21.32 20.54
CA GLY A 1 34.79 -20.80 21.85
C GLY A 1 33.59 -20.40 22.64
N SER A 2 33.50 -20.78 23.91
CA SER A 2 32.30 -20.55 24.71
C SER A 2 32.33 -19.18 25.41
N LEU A 3 31.14 -18.64 25.70
CA LEU A 3 31.00 -17.42 26.51
C LEU A 3 31.38 -17.65 27.97
N GLU A 4 31.57 -18.90 28.40
CA GLU A 4 31.79 -19.25 29.80
C GLU A 4 33.10 -18.69 30.36
N ASP A 5 34.18 -18.67 29.57
CA ASP A 5 35.48 -18.19 30.05
C ASP A 5 35.47 -16.67 30.22
N ALA A 6 34.87 -15.94 29.28
CA ALA A 6 34.69 -14.49 29.38
C ALA A 6 33.73 -14.11 30.52
N ALA A 7 32.64 -14.87 30.69
CA ALA A 7 31.68 -14.69 31.77
C ALA A 7 32.30 -14.90 33.16
N LYS A 8 33.14 -15.94 33.32
CA LYS A 8 33.90 -16.20 34.55
C LYS A 8 34.91 -15.10 34.85
N ALA A 9 35.68 -14.65 33.84
CA ALA A 9 36.68 -13.60 34.01
C ALA A 9 36.07 -12.27 34.47
N LEU A 10 34.85 -11.96 34.01
CA LEU A 10 34.13 -10.73 34.34
C LEU A 10 33.09 -10.90 35.47
N ASN A 11 32.98 -12.11 36.03
CA ASN A 11 32.01 -12.49 37.06
C ASN A 11 30.55 -12.10 36.72
N VAL A 12 30.16 -12.33 35.46
CA VAL A 12 28.80 -12.03 34.93
C VAL A 12 28.10 -13.34 34.51
N PRO A 13 26.79 -13.50 34.73
CA PRO A 13 26.07 -14.69 34.28
C PRO A 13 25.84 -14.71 32.77
N VAL A 14 25.96 -15.89 32.15
CA VAL A 14 25.54 -16.12 30.76
C VAL A 14 24.02 -16.18 30.70
N GLN A 15 23.42 -15.40 29.79
CA GLN A 15 21.97 -15.38 29.57
C GLN A 15 21.63 -16.00 28.21
N VAL A 16 20.51 -16.74 28.15
CA VAL A 16 20.02 -17.38 26.94
C VAL A 16 18.71 -16.73 26.50
N SER A 17 18.64 -16.33 25.23
CA SER A 17 17.44 -15.72 24.67
C SER A 17 16.36 -16.76 24.36
N PRO A 18 15.07 -16.37 24.33
CA PRO A 18 14.07 -17.06 23.53
C PRO A 18 14.47 -17.08 22.05
N LEU A 19 13.84 -17.94 21.24
CA LEU A 19 13.99 -17.90 19.78
C LEU A 19 13.48 -16.56 19.23
N PHE A 20 14.24 -15.94 18.34
CA PHE A 20 13.82 -14.73 17.62
C PHE A 20 14.18 -14.83 16.14
N ALA A 21 13.47 -14.06 15.32
CA ALA A 21 13.66 -14.03 13.87
C ALA A 21 14.59 -12.88 13.45
N ARG A 22 14.99 -12.86 12.17
CA ARG A 22 15.77 -11.76 11.57
C ARG A 22 15.06 -10.40 11.66
N SER A 23 13.75 -10.38 11.86
CA SER A 23 12.96 -9.17 12.13
C SER A 23 13.16 -8.60 13.54
N GLY A 24 13.87 -9.32 14.42
CA GLY A 24 14.10 -8.95 15.81
C GLY A 24 13.27 -9.75 16.80
N GLY A 25 13.73 -9.75 18.05
CA GLY A 25 13.05 -10.30 19.21
C GLY A 25 12.54 -9.21 20.15
N THR A 26 12.53 -9.50 21.44
CA THR A 26 12.12 -8.56 22.50
C THR A 26 13.33 -8.08 23.31
N GLY A 27 13.22 -6.89 23.92
CA GLY A 27 14.28 -6.33 24.78
C GLY A 27 15.59 -6.13 24.03
N LEU A 28 16.69 -6.66 24.57
CA LEU A 28 18.03 -6.59 23.97
C LEU A 28 18.06 -7.15 22.53
N PHE A 29 17.28 -8.18 22.25
CA PHE A 29 17.23 -8.84 20.94
C PHE A 29 16.35 -8.08 19.93
N ALA A 30 15.74 -6.96 20.32
CA ALA A 30 15.15 -6.00 19.38
C ALA A 30 16.19 -5.01 18.83
N HIS A 31 17.37 -4.91 19.45
CA HIS A 31 18.38 -3.93 19.04
C HIS A 31 19.01 -4.32 17.70
N PRO A 32 19.00 -3.45 16.67
CA PRO A 32 19.42 -3.81 15.30
C PRO A 32 20.83 -4.42 15.22
N LYS A 33 21.80 -3.86 15.97
CA LYS A 33 23.17 -4.38 16.01
C LYS A 33 23.25 -5.81 16.57
N VAL A 34 22.42 -6.13 17.57
CA VAL A 34 22.37 -7.46 18.20
C VAL A 34 21.77 -8.46 17.23
N VAL A 35 20.67 -8.11 16.57
CA VAL A 35 20.05 -8.94 15.54
C VAL A 35 21.02 -9.19 14.39
N GLN A 36 21.69 -8.15 13.90
CA GLN A 36 22.65 -8.28 12.81
C GLN A 36 23.80 -9.23 13.17
N ALA A 37 24.37 -9.11 14.36
CA ALA A 37 25.44 -9.99 14.82
C ALA A 37 24.97 -11.43 15.05
N ALA A 38 23.80 -11.64 15.66
CA ALA A 38 23.24 -12.97 15.91
C ALA A 38 22.99 -13.76 14.61
N PHE A 39 22.67 -13.06 13.52
CA PHE A 39 22.45 -13.66 12.20
C PHE A 39 23.63 -13.49 11.21
N SER A 40 24.79 -13.06 11.71
CA SER A 40 26.03 -12.94 10.93
C SER A 40 26.59 -14.31 10.52
N GLY A 41 27.47 -14.35 9.52
CA GLY A 41 28.15 -15.59 9.13
C GLY A 41 28.94 -16.21 10.29
N GLN A 42 29.68 -15.38 11.00
CA GLN A 42 30.50 -15.79 12.16
C GLN A 42 29.67 -16.51 13.23
N VAL A 43 28.52 -15.95 13.63
CA VAL A 43 27.69 -16.57 14.67
C VAL A 43 26.84 -17.71 14.13
N LEU A 44 26.15 -17.50 12.99
CA LEU A 44 25.14 -18.43 12.51
C LEU A 44 25.71 -19.60 11.69
N LYS A 45 26.77 -19.36 10.91
CA LYS A 45 27.38 -20.37 10.03
C LYS A 45 28.61 -21.00 10.69
N ASP A 46 29.48 -20.17 11.24
CA ASP A 46 30.78 -20.61 11.75
C ASP A 46 30.72 -20.98 13.24
N ASN A 47 29.56 -20.80 13.89
CA ASN A 47 29.31 -21.07 15.31
C ASN A 47 30.37 -20.43 16.23
N ASN A 48 30.82 -19.24 15.87
CA ASN A 48 31.77 -18.45 16.64
C ASN A 48 31.05 -17.43 17.52
N THR A 49 31.73 -16.98 18.57
CA THR A 49 31.28 -15.83 19.35
C THR A 49 31.36 -14.58 18.48
N SER A 50 30.36 -13.71 18.58
CA SER A 50 30.33 -12.44 17.86
C SER A 50 31.49 -11.54 18.29
N ASP A 51 31.80 -10.57 17.45
CA ASP A 51 32.59 -9.42 17.88
C ASP A 51 31.84 -8.65 18.99
N PRO A 52 32.56 -7.87 19.82
CA PRO A 52 31.96 -7.02 20.84
C PRO A 52 30.95 -6.02 20.25
N ILE A 53 29.69 -6.08 20.69
CA ILE A 53 28.62 -5.21 20.22
C ILE A 53 28.42 -4.07 21.19
N ASN A 54 28.76 -2.86 20.75
CA ASN A 54 28.53 -1.64 21.53
C ASN A 54 27.10 -1.15 21.36
N LEU A 55 26.32 -1.25 22.44
CA LEU A 55 24.95 -0.74 22.54
C LEU A 55 24.92 0.71 23.01
N SER A 56 25.82 1.05 23.93
CA SER A 56 26.07 2.40 24.43
C SER A 56 27.53 2.51 24.90
N PRO A 57 28.04 3.70 25.26
CA PRO A 57 29.42 3.85 25.75
C PRO A 57 29.76 2.93 26.93
N GLU A 58 28.78 2.60 27.76
CA GLU A 58 28.95 1.79 28.98
C GLU A 58 28.42 0.35 28.82
N HIS A 59 27.83 -0.02 27.67
CA HIS A 59 27.17 -1.32 27.49
C HIS A 59 27.67 -2.06 26.26
N LEU A 60 28.30 -3.20 26.51
CA LEU A 60 28.88 -4.09 25.51
C LEU A 60 28.25 -5.49 25.63
N VAL A 61 27.96 -6.11 24.49
CA VAL A 61 27.37 -7.46 24.44
C VAL A 61 28.16 -8.35 23.51
N LEU A 62 28.38 -9.59 23.95
CA LEU A 62 28.92 -10.69 23.15
C LEU A 62 27.84 -11.75 23.02
N LEU A 63 27.67 -12.31 21.81
CA LEU A 63 26.69 -13.36 21.57
C LEU A 63 27.35 -14.61 21.01
N HIS A 64 26.80 -15.76 21.36
CA HIS A 64 27.19 -17.06 20.81
C HIS A 64 25.93 -17.84 20.48
N LEU A 65 25.97 -18.64 19.43
CA LEU A 65 24.80 -19.40 18.98
C LEU A 65 24.53 -20.56 19.95
N ALA A 66 23.42 -20.48 20.68
CA ALA A 66 22.95 -21.59 21.52
C ALA A 66 22.16 -22.63 20.70
N ARG A 67 21.22 -22.15 19.88
CA ARG A 67 20.34 -22.99 19.04
C ARG A 67 19.92 -22.25 17.79
N HIS A 68 20.00 -22.91 16.64
CA HIS A 68 19.45 -22.42 15.38
C HIS A 68 18.27 -23.31 14.95
N VAL A 69 17.13 -22.68 14.64
CA VAL A 69 16.00 -23.35 14.01
C VAL A 69 15.96 -22.88 12.55
N PRO A 70 16.16 -23.77 11.56
CA PRO A 70 16.13 -23.38 10.16
C PRO A 70 14.75 -22.87 9.78
N ALA A 71 14.70 -21.94 8.81
CA ALA A 71 13.44 -21.49 8.25
C ALA A 71 12.69 -22.68 7.65
N GLN A 72 11.48 -22.92 8.14
CA GLN A 72 10.59 -23.96 7.63
C GLN A 72 9.26 -23.34 7.23
N PRO A 73 8.60 -23.84 6.17
CA PRO A 73 7.23 -23.46 5.87
C PRO A 73 6.35 -23.71 7.10
N LEU A 74 5.53 -22.74 7.46
CA LEU A 74 4.52 -22.95 8.50
C LEU A 74 3.61 -24.11 8.08
N PRO A 75 3.32 -25.06 8.99
CA PRO A 75 2.42 -26.16 8.66
C PRO A 75 1.04 -25.62 8.30
N LEU A 76 0.32 -26.29 7.40
CA LEU A 76 -1.00 -25.86 6.96
C LEU A 76 -1.92 -25.57 8.15
N ALA A 77 -1.87 -26.38 9.21
CA ALA A 77 -2.65 -26.17 10.44
C ALA A 77 -2.42 -24.79 11.08
N ALA A 78 -1.19 -24.26 11.07
CA ALA A 78 -0.84 -22.97 11.66
C ALA A 78 -1.34 -21.78 10.82
N VAL A 79 -1.54 -21.97 9.51
CA VAL A 79 -1.95 -20.90 8.57
C VAL A 79 -3.35 -21.09 7.99
N ALA A 80 -4.01 -22.22 8.26
CA ALA A 80 -5.30 -22.59 7.67
C ALA A 80 -6.39 -21.56 7.93
N ALA A 81 -6.46 -21.00 9.14
CA ALA A 81 -7.44 -19.96 9.47
C ALA A 81 -7.25 -18.71 8.60
N ARG A 82 -6.00 -18.24 8.45
CA ARG A 82 -5.66 -17.11 7.59
C ARG A 82 -5.98 -17.39 6.13
N ILE A 83 -5.63 -18.58 5.63
CA ILE A 83 -5.92 -19.00 4.26
C ILE A 83 -7.43 -19.00 4.01
N LYS A 84 -8.23 -19.57 4.92
CA LYS A 84 -9.69 -19.60 4.80
C LYS A 84 -10.28 -18.19 4.70
N VAL A 85 -9.85 -17.26 5.56
CA VAL A 85 -10.28 -15.85 5.51
C VAL A 85 -9.91 -15.22 4.17
N THR A 86 -8.69 -15.43 3.68
CA THR A 86 -8.24 -14.89 2.39
C THR A 86 -9.05 -15.46 1.22
N ILE A 87 -9.26 -16.78 1.18
CA ILE A 87 -10.04 -17.43 0.11
C ILE A 87 -11.49 -16.96 0.15
N LEU A 88 -12.08 -16.81 1.34
CA LEU A 88 -13.44 -16.32 1.48
C LEU A 88 -13.55 -14.88 0.95
N ALA A 89 -12.63 -13.99 1.33
CA ALA A 89 -12.60 -12.61 0.84
C ALA A 89 -12.45 -12.56 -0.70
N GLN A 90 -11.59 -13.40 -1.27
CA GLN A 90 -11.42 -13.50 -2.72
C GLN A 90 -12.69 -13.99 -3.42
N ARG A 91 -13.37 -15.00 -2.87
CA ARG A 91 -14.62 -15.53 -3.43
C ARG A 91 -15.75 -14.51 -3.35
N VAL A 92 -15.86 -13.79 -2.24
CA VAL A 92 -16.83 -12.70 -2.08
C VAL A 92 -16.57 -11.59 -3.10
N ALA A 93 -15.32 -11.15 -3.26
CA ALA A 93 -14.96 -10.12 -4.23
C ALA A 93 -15.28 -10.56 -5.68
N ALA A 94 -14.93 -11.79 -6.05
CA ALA A 94 -15.23 -12.32 -7.38
C ALA A 94 -16.73 -12.45 -7.64
N ALA A 95 -17.50 -12.91 -6.65
CA ALA A 95 -18.96 -13.01 -6.76
C ALA A 95 -19.61 -11.62 -6.90
N ALA A 96 -19.18 -10.66 -6.09
CA ALA A 96 -19.68 -9.29 -6.11
C ALA A 96 -19.37 -8.59 -7.44
N SER A 97 -18.14 -8.74 -7.96
CA SER A 97 -17.75 -8.22 -9.29
C SER A 97 -18.64 -8.79 -10.39
N LYS A 98 -18.82 -10.12 -10.42
CA LYS A 98 -19.68 -10.78 -11.41
C LYS A 98 -21.13 -10.29 -11.33
N GLN A 99 -21.65 -10.08 -10.12
CA GLN A 99 -23.00 -9.56 -9.92
C GLN A 99 -23.10 -8.09 -10.37
N ALA A 100 -22.11 -7.25 -10.05
CA ALA A 100 -22.07 -5.86 -10.47
C ALA A 100 -22.02 -5.75 -12.01
N ASP A 101 -21.22 -6.57 -12.68
CA ASP A 101 -21.14 -6.61 -14.15
C ASP A 101 -22.48 -7.01 -14.79
N ALA A 102 -23.15 -8.02 -14.20
CA ALA A 102 -24.46 -8.46 -14.66
C ALA A 102 -25.53 -7.36 -14.49
N LEU A 103 -25.51 -6.63 -13.37
CA LEU A 103 -26.42 -5.50 -13.14
C LEU A 103 -26.10 -4.31 -14.05
N LEU A 104 -24.81 -4.04 -14.30
CA LEU A 104 -24.38 -3.00 -15.23
C LEU A 104 -24.82 -3.30 -16.66
N ALA A 105 -24.72 -4.55 -17.10
CA ALA A 105 -25.21 -4.97 -18.41
C ALA A 105 -26.73 -4.74 -18.54
N LYS A 106 -27.49 -5.08 -17.51
CA LYS A 106 -28.94 -4.82 -17.44
C LYS A 106 -29.27 -3.33 -17.45
N LEU A 107 -28.50 -2.51 -16.73
CA LEU A 107 -28.66 -1.06 -16.70
C LEU A 107 -28.37 -0.46 -18.09
N LYS A 108 -27.30 -0.91 -18.75
CA LYS A 108 -26.97 -0.53 -20.13
C LYS A 108 -28.03 -0.96 -21.14
N ALA A 109 -28.74 -2.05 -20.88
CA ALA A 109 -29.87 -2.52 -21.68
C ALA A 109 -31.17 -1.72 -21.44
N GLY A 110 -31.16 -0.70 -20.57
CA GLY A 110 -32.30 0.18 -20.33
C GLY A 110 -33.21 -0.24 -19.18
N ILE A 111 -32.82 -1.25 -18.38
CA ILE A 111 -33.58 -1.58 -17.16
C ILE A 111 -33.39 -0.44 -16.14
N ALA A 112 -34.50 0.04 -15.58
CA ALA A 112 -34.49 1.13 -14.60
C ALA A 112 -33.64 0.80 -13.37
N LEU A 113 -32.84 1.77 -12.92
CA LEU A 113 -31.94 1.61 -11.77
C LEU A 113 -32.69 1.20 -10.50
N ASP A 114 -33.89 1.74 -10.26
CA ASP A 114 -34.75 1.38 -9.12
C ASP A 114 -35.18 -0.08 -9.13
N ALA A 115 -35.45 -0.65 -10.30
CA ALA A 115 -35.83 -2.07 -10.42
C ALA A 115 -34.62 -2.97 -10.11
N LEU A 116 -33.43 -2.58 -10.57
CA LEU A 116 -32.19 -3.30 -10.26
C LEU A 116 -31.84 -3.22 -8.78
N ALA A 117 -31.98 -2.04 -8.15
CA ALA A 117 -31.74 -1.86 -6.72
C ALA A 117 -32.66 -2.77 -5.89
N LYS A 118 -33.96 -2.79 -6.19
CA LYS A 118 -34.93 -3.69 -5.53
C LYS A 118 -34.57 -5.16 -5.69
N SER A 119 -34.06 -5.58 -6.86
CA SER A 119 -33.68 -6.98 -7.11
C SER A 119 -32.54 -7.49 -6.22
N VAL A 120 -31.77 -6.59 -5.61
CA VAL A 120 -30.67 -6.91 -4.70
C VAL A 120 -30.89 -6.38 -3.28
N GLY A 121 -32.11 -5.95 -2.95
CA GLY A 121 -32.42 -5.39 -1.63
C GLY A 121 -31.73 -4.06 -1.32
N ALA A 122 -31.30 -3.32 -2.35
CA ALA A 122 -30.69 -2.01 -2.23
C ALA A 122 -31.69 -0.88 -2.54
N SER A 123 -31.34 0.34 -2.16
CA SER A 123 -32.08 1.56 -2.47
C SER A 123 -31.25 2.48 -3.37
N VAL A 124 -31.92 3.18 -4.29
CA VAL A 124 -31.29 4.23 -5.09
C VAL A 124 -31.16 5.50 -4.26
N GLN A 125 -29.98 6.11 -4.31
CA GLN A 125 -29.73 7.44 -3.75
C GLN A 125 -29.52 8.41 -4.90
N THR A 126 -30.36 9.44 -4.99
CA THR A 126 -30.19 10.53 -5.95
C THR A 126 -29.35 11.64 -5.32
N VAL A 127 -28.25 12.00 -5.96
CA VAL A 127 -27.37 13.09 -5.53
C VAL A 127 -27.35 14.16 -6.63
N ASN A 128 -27.87 15.34 -6.30
CA ASN A 128 -27.87 16.49 -7.21
C ASN A 128 -26.64 17.35 -6.97
N ALA A 129 -26.02 17.84 -8.04
CA ALA A 129 -24.87 18.75 -8.00
C ALA A 129 -23.73 18.26 -7.07
N ALA A 130 -23.40 16.97 -7.16
CA ALA A 130 -22.26 16.41 -6.42
C ALA A 130 -20.95 17.15 -6.79
N THR A 131 -20.09 17.35 -5.81
CA THR A 131 -18.74 17.88 -5.94
C THR A 131 -17.74 16.81 -5.46
N PRO A 132 -16.44 16.91 -5.80
CA PRO A 132 -15.44 15.95 -5.32
C PRO A 132 -15.34 15.87 -3.78
N GLY A 133 -15.89 16.84 -3.05
CA GLY A 133 -15.93 16.88 -1.59
C GLY A 133 -17.34 16.69 -1.00
N THR A 134 -18.31 16.17 -1.75
CA THR A 134 -19.67 15.93 -1.23
C THR A 134 -19.61 15.00 0.00
N PRO A 135 -20.13 15.43 1.16
CA PRO A 135 -20.12 14.60 2.36
C PRO A 135 -21.06 13.41 2.23
N ASN A 136 -20.85 12.39 3.07
CA ASN A 136 -21.70 11.18 3.14
C ASN A 136 -21.69 10.31 1.87
N LEU A 137 -20.70 10.46 1.01
CA LEU A 137 -20.42 9.56 -0.11
C LEU A 137 -19.03 8.96 0.04
N ASP A 138 -18.88 7.72 -0.43
CA ASP A 138 -17.59 7.04 -0.42
C ASP A 138 -16.59 7.81 -1.32
N PRO A 139 -15.39 8.17 -0.83
CA PRO A 139 -14.40 8.89 -1.63
C PRO A 139 -13.97 8.14 -2.90
N ALA A 140 -13.95 6.80 -2.87
CA ALA A 140 -13.64 5.99 -4.05
C ALA A 140 -14.76 6.11 -5.09
N LEU A 141 -16.03 6.17 -4.64
CA LEU A 141 -17.18 6.43 -5.50
C LEU A 141 -17.06 7.79 -6.20
N LEU A 142 -16.84 8.86 -5.44
CA LEU A 142 -16.67 10.20 -5.98
C LEU A 142 -15.52 10.26 -6.99
N THR A 143 -14.37 9.72 -6.63
CA THR A 143 -13.20 9.68 -7.50
C THR A 143 -13.48 8.96 -8.81
N ALA A 144 -14.20 7.84 -8.78
CA ALA A 144 -14.55 7.09 -9.97
C ALA A 144 -15.57 7.82 -10.84
N VAL A 145 -16.61 8.41 -10.24
CA VAL A 145 -17.67 9.13 -10.95
C VAL A 145 -17.12 10.37 -11.67
N PHE A 146 -16.22 11.12 -11.03
CA PHE A 146 -15.58 12.31 -11.64
C PHE A 146 -14.57 11.97 -12.75
N LYS A 147 -14.23 10.69 -12.96
CA LYS A 147 -13.43 10.22 -14.09
C LYS A 147 -14.29 9.77 -15.28
N LEU A 148 -15.61 9.65 -15.12
CA LEU A 148 -16.49 9.25 -16.20
C LEU A 148 -16.60 10.35 -17.25
N ALA A 149 -16.80 9.93 -18.50
CA ALA A 149 -17.10 10.86 -19.58
C ALA A 149 -18.43 11.57 -19.32
N ALA A 150 -18.51 12.84 -19.72
CA ALA A 150 -19.77 13.58 -19.65
C ALA A 150 -20.84 12.90 -20.51
N PRO A 151 -22.08 12.74 -20.00
CA PRO A 151 -23.17 12.19 -20.79
C PRO A 151 -23.51 13.10 -21.97
N ALA A 152 -23.87 12.49 -23.10
CA ALA A 152 -24.45 13.23 -24.21
C ALA A 152 -25.83 13.81 -23.82
N PRO A 153 -26.30 14.89 -24.47
CA PRO A 153 -27.59 15.50 -24.15
C PRO A 153 -28.73 14.47 -24.13
N GLY A 154 -29.48 14.42 -23.02
CA GLY A 154 -30.60 13.50 -22.84
C GLY A 154 -30.22 12.03 -22.59
N LYS A 155 -28.94 11.71 -22.47
CA LYS A 155 -28.45 10.36 -22.13
C LYS A 155 -27.89 10.33 -20.71
N SER A 156 -27.73 9.13 -20.17
CA SER A 156 -26.99 8.88 -18.95
C SER A 156 -25.83 7.93 -19.20
N VAL A 157 -24.79 8.01 -18.37
CA VAL A 157 -23.64 7.10 -18.41
C VAL A 157 -23.75 6.13 -17.24
N PRO A 158 -24.14 4.86 -17.50
CA PRO A 158 -24.13 3.83 -16.48
C PRO A 158 -22.71 3.31 -16.21
N SER A 159 -22.37 3.12 -14.94
CA SER A 159 -21.07 2.60 -14.51
C SER A 159 -21.20 1.76 -13.24
N ALA A 160 -20.32 0.77 -13.08
CA ALA A 160 -20.13 0.06 -11.82
C ALA A 160 -18.79 0.47 -11.21
N VAL A 161 -18.79 0.78 -9.92
CA VAL A 161 -17.62 1.27 -9.19
C VAL A 161 -17.29 0.28 -8.07
N ASP A 162 -16.04 -0.17 -8.04
CA ASP A 162 -15.50 -1.00 -6.96
C ASP A 162 -15.19 -0.12 -5.73
N LEU A 163 -15.83 -0.41 -4.61
CA LEU A 163 -15.63 0.26 -3.31
C LEU A 163 -14.70 -0.54 -2.38
N GLY A 164 -14.08 -1.59 -2.90
CA GLY A 164 -13.23 -2.51 -2.18
C GLY A 164 -13.99 -3.49 -1.29
N GLN A 165 -13.29 -4.54 -0.88
CA GLN A 165 -13.80 -5.58 0.02
C GLN A 165 -15.08 -6.28 -0.47
N GLY A 166 -15.23 -6.42 -1.80
CA GLY A 166 -16.41 -7.05 -2.41
C GLY A 166 -17.67 -6.19 -2.36
N ARG A 167 -17.54 -4.87 -2.22
CA ARG A 167 -18.65 -3.92 -2.34
C ARG A 167 -18.55 -3.19 -3.67
N TYR A 168 -19.68 -3.07 -4.36
CA TYR A 168 -19.78 -2.32 -5.62
C TYR A 168 -20.94 -1.34 -5.54
N ALA A 169 -20.77 -0.17 -6.14
CA ALA A 169 -21.83 0.79 -6.38
C ALA A 169 -22.18 0.81 -7.86
N LEU A 170 -23.47 0.72 -8.18
CA LEU A 170 -23.97 0.95 -9.53
C LEU A 170 -24.43 2.40 -9.64
N VAL A 171 -23.89 3.12 -10.60
CA VAL A 171 -24.09 4.55 -10.79
C VAL A 171 -24.68 4.83 -12.16
N GLN A 172 -25.60 5.79 -12.21
CA GLN A 172 -26.07 6.37 -13.44
C GLN A 172 -25.77 7.88 -13.42
N LEU A 173 -24.79 8.32 -14.20
CA LEU A 173 -24.43 9.73 -14.32
C LEU A 173 -25.36 10.42 -15.30
N SER A 174 -26.20 11.32 -14.80
CA SER A 174 -27.20 12.03 -15.61
C SER A 174 -26.67 13.30 -16.27
N THR A 175 -25.92 14.12 -15.53
CA THR A 175 -25.48 15.44 -16.01
C THR A 175 -24.13 15.80 -15.41
N VAL A 176 -23.28 16.46 -16.20
CA VAL A 176 -22.03 17.09 -15.74
C VAL A 176 -22.13 18.60 -15.97
N HIS A 177 -21.90 19.38 -14.93
CA HIS A 177 -21.83 20.83 -15.01
C HIS A 177 -20.37 21.27 -14.92
N PRO A 178 -19.80 21.87 -15.98
CA PRO A 178 -18.46 22.43 -15.92
C PRO A 178 -18.38 23.53 -14.85
N GLY A 179 -17.24 23.60 -14.16
CA GLY A 179 -16.94 24.71 -13.27
C GLY A 179 -16.86 26.02 -14.06
N ASP A 180 -17.41 27.09 -13.50
CA ASP A 180 -17.38 28.42 -14.09
C ASP A 180 -16.20 29.22 -13.51
N VAL A 181 -15.13 29.33 -14.30
CA VAL A 181 -13.91 30.07 -13.90
C VAL A 181 -14.23 31.55 -13.64
N SER A 182 -15.23 32.12 -14.31
CA SER A 182 -15.62 33.52 -14.15
C SER A 182 -16.29 33.83 -12.80
N LYS A 183 -16.72 32.80 -12.07
CA LYS A 183 -17.31 32.92 -10.73
C LYS A 183 -16.31 32.72 -9.59
N LEU A 184 -15.07 32.34 -9.89
CA LEU A 184 -14.03 32.18 -8.88
C LEU A 184 -13.51 33.54 -8.41
N PRO A 185 -13.26 33.77 -7.11
CA PRO A 185 -12.56 34.97 -6.64
C PRO A 185 -11.18 35.13 -7.30
N PRO A 186 -10.70 36.35 -7.59
CA PRO A 186 -9.41 36.57 -8.26
C PRO A 186 -8.24 35.86 -7.60
N GLY A 187 -8.15 35.90 -6.26
CA GLY A 187 -7.08 35.22 -5.52
C GLY A 187 -7.11 33.69 -5.66
N GLN A 188 -8.30 33.10 -5.76
CA GLN A 188 -8.44 31.65 -5.96
C GLN A 188 -8.07 31.23 -7.39
N ARG A 189 -8.40 32.06 -8.39
CA ARG A 189 -7.95 31.83 -9.77
C ARG A 189 -6.43 31.87 -9.88
N GLU A 190 -5.79 32.88 -9.28
CA GLU A 190 -4.33 33.02 -9.33
C GLU A 190 -3.64 31.87 -8.61
N TYR A 191 -4.20 31.41 -7.48
CA TYR A 191 -3.73 30.22 -6.79
C TYR A 191 -3.80 28.95 -7.66
N ILE A 192 -4.94 28.68 -8.28
CA ILE A 192 -5.10 27.51 -9.18
C ILE A 192 -4.15 27.63 -10.39
N ALA A 193 -4.05 28.82 -11.00
CA ALA A 193 -3.16 29.08 -12.13
C ALA A 193 -1.69 28.87 -11.75
N SER A 194 -1.25 29.33 -10.57
CA SER A 194 0.12 29.11 -10.09
C SER A 194 0.43 27.64 -9.84
N GLN A 195 -0.50 26.87 -9.27
CA GLN A 195 -0.33 25.42 -9.10
C GLN A 195 -0.21 24.70 -10.44
N LEU A 196 -1.06 25.03 -11.42
CA LEU A 196 -0.98 24.45 -12.76
C LEU A 196 0.36 24.79 -13.45
N ARG A 197 0.85 26.03 -13.30
CA ARG A 197 2.17 26.45 -13.80
C ARG A 197 3.30 25.65 -13.15
N GLN A 198 3.25 25.41 -11.83
CA GLN A 198 4.26 24.61 -11.12
C GLN A 198 4.24 23.15 -11.59
N MET A 199 3.06 22.55 -11.75
CA MET A 199 2.92 21.18 -12.27
C MET A 199 3.47 21.04 -13.69
N GLN A 200 3.17 21.99 -14.57
CA GLN A 200 3.70 22.00 -15.94
C GLN A 200 5.21 22.25 -15.98
N SER A 201 5.74 23.10 -15.08
CA SER A 201 7.17 23.39 -14.98
C SER A 201 7.97 22.14 -14.60
N GLY A 202 7.52 21.37 -13.60
CA GLY A 202 8.18 20.12 -13.21
C GLY A 202 8.22 19.09 -14.35
N ALA A 203 7.13 18.95 -15.10
CA ALA A 203 7.06 18.08 -16.27
C ALA A 203 7.98 18.55 -17.41
N SER A 204 8.04 19.86 -17.65
CA SER A 204 8.88 20.46 -18.69
C SER A 204 10.37 20.32 -18.40
N VAL A 205 10.80 20.47 -17.14
CA VAL A 205 12.20 20.29 -16.74
C VAL A 205 12.63 18.83 -16.92
N GLN A 206 11.81 17.85 -16.51
CA GLN A 206 12.11 16.44 -16.73
C GLN A 206 12.17 16.10 -18.22
N ALA A 207 11.19 16.56 -19.00
CA ALA A 207 11.18 16.36 -20.46
C ALA A 207 12.41 17.00 -21.14
N PHE A 208 12.84 18.18 -20.68
CA PHE A 208 14.05 18.84 -21.17
C PHE A 208 15.32 18.07 -20.81
N LEU A 209 15.45 17.60 -19.56
CA LEU A 209 16.58 16.76 -19.13
C LEU A 209 16.64 15.44 -19.90
N ASP A 210 15.49 14.80 -20.13
CA ASP A 210 15.40 13.57 -20.92
C ASP A 210 15.77 13.82 -22.39
N ALA A 211 15.33 14.94 -22.97
CA ALA A 211 15.73 15.36 -24.31
C ALA A 211 17.24 15.60 -24.40
N LEU A 212 17.83 16.30 -23.41
CA LEU A 212 19.26 16.61 -23.36
C LEU A 212 20.11 15.33 -23.19
N ARG A 213 19.65 14.38 -22.38
CA ARG A 213 20.29 13.05 -22.22
C ARG A 213 20.24 12.24 -23.52
N ARG A 214 19.17 12.35 -24.30
CA ARG A 214 19.05 11.66 -25.60
C ARG A 214 19.92 12.30 -26.69
N SER A 215 20.09 13.62 -26.66
CA SER A 215 20.86 14.35 -27.67
C SER A 215 22.36 14.45 -27.35
N THR A 216 22.78 14.07 -26.14
CA THR A 216 24.19 14.13 -25.71
C THR A 216 24.76 12.73 -25.59
N LYS A 217 25.93 12.48 -26.18
CA LYS A 217 26.65 11.21 -26.02
C LYS A 217 27.19 11.11 -24.59
N ILE A 218 26.45 10.44 -23.71
CA ILE A 218 26.85 10.18 -22.33
C ILE A 218 27.66 8.90 -22.28
N GLU A 219 28.98 9.00 -22.13
CA GLU A 219 29.84 7.88 -21.77
C GLU A 219 29.89 7.78 -20.24
N THR A 220 29.06 6.94 -19.65
CA THR A 220 29.19 6.58 -18.23
C THR A 220 30.38 5.64 -18.08
N ALA A 221 31.48 6.08 -17.47
CA ALA A 221 32.54 5.19 -17.03
C ALA A 221 32.00 4.31 -15.87
N PRO A 222 31.80 3.00 -16.08
CA PRO A 222 31.52 2.11 -14.97
C PRO A 222 32.83 1.84 -14.23
N ASN A 223 32.78 1.86 -12.90
CA ASN A 223 33.88 1.59 -11.95
C ASN A 223 34.82 2.75 -11.63
N ARG A 224 34.52 3.44 -10.53
CA ARG A 224 35.51 3.52 -9.45
C ARG A 224 34.92 2.82 -8.23
N MET A 225 35.57 1.72 -7.85
CA MET A 225 35.43 1.08 -6.54
C MET A 225 35.91 2.03 -5.44
#